data_AF-A0A5E9AIG1-F1
#
_entry.id   AF-A0A5E9AIG1-F1
#
_cell.length_a   1.000
_cell.length_b   1.000
_cell.length_c   1.000
_cell.angle_alpha   90.00
_cell.angle_beta   90.00
_cell.angle_gamma   90.00
#
_symmetry.space_group_name_H-M   'P 1'
#
loop_
_entity.id
_entity.type
_entity.pdbx_description
1 polymer ?
#
loop_
_entity_poly.entity_id
_entity_poly.type
_entity_poly.pdbx_seq_one_letter_code
_entity_poly.pdbx_strand_id
1 'polypeptide(L)'
;MNSKPGAPMTNASDDPAINGMTLATTQKLWLTLALATNLFALVAHGQTQGSDIDPKLSVVVGFSFVPGLLDSIVAMWGILILSILLILNAAVMREHASRSGPTWLERYPFRLWDASPSLGLGRKAQLLAYFFFSILPLFALGHFWRVFLGEGKLCSEVTQDNWSPLAVGAHDFFHFPADATFGRIFGDYYRLAGEVVGPDACKDATTIFPVVQPVAMVLLTVFAVFVTFRALSVVWRGK
;
A
#
# COMPACT_ATOMS: atom_id res chain seq x y z
N MET A 1 59.02 -34.67 3.17
CA MET A 1 58.90 -33.28 2.69
C MET A 1 57.56 -33.12 2.00
N ASN A 2 56.80 -32.13 2.46
CA ASN A 2 55.42 -31.81 2.08
C ASN A 2 55.29 -31.36 0.62
N SER A 3 54.18 -31.71 -0.02
CA SER A 3 53.31 -30.70 -0.66
C SER A 3 51.92 -31.28 -0.89
N LYS A 4 50.92 -30.65 -0.26
CA LYS A 4 49.49 -30.87 -0.53
C LYS A 4 49.17 -30.34 -1.94
N PRO A 5 48.40 -31.06 -2.78
CA PRO A 5 47.78 -30.49 -3.96
C PRO A 5 46.72 -29.46 -3.52
N GLY A 6 46.75 -28.29 -4.17
CA GLY A 6 46.00 -27.11 -3.82
C GLY A 6 44.50 -27.32 -3.64
N ALA A 7 43.98 -26.72 -2.57
CA ALA A 7 42.56 -26.38 -2.51
C ALA A 7 42.22 -25.48 -3.70
N PRO A 8 41.08 -25.67 -4.37
CA PRO A 8 40.63 -24.73 -5.37
C PRO A 8 40.39 -23.39 -4.68
N MET A 9 41.09 -22.35 -5.16
CA MET A 9 40.79 -20.97 -4.83
C MET A 9 39.33 -20.73 -5.22
N THR A 10 38.45 -20.61 -4.22
CA THR A 10 37.16 -19.94 -4.39
C THR A 10 37.48 -18.51 -4.80
N ASN A 11 37.37 -18.23 -6.09
CA ASN A 11 37.57 -16.90 -6.64
C ASN A 11 36.63 -15.93 -5.89
N ALA A 12 37.23 -14.98 -5.18
CA ALA A 12 36.57 -13.80 -4.65
C ALA A 12 36.24 -12.80 -5.77
N SER A 13 35.72 -13.29 -6.90
CA SER A 13 35.36 -12.50 -8.09
C SER A 13 33.86 -12.53 -8.40
N ASP A 14 33.02 -12.93 -7.44
CA ASP A 14 31.57 -12.72 -7.49
C ASP A 14 31.19 -11.27 -7.13
N ASP A 15 31.85 -10.31 -7.78
CA ASP A 15 31.32 -8.97 -7.93
C ASP A 15 31.98 -8.34 -9.17
N PRO A 16 31.21 -7.69 -10.06
CA PRO A 16 30.37 -6.58 -9.62
C PRO A 16 28.95 -6.55 -10.21
N ALA A 17 28.12 -5.77 -9.54
CA ALA A 17 26.98 -5.03 -10.08
C ALA A 17 27.34 -4.25 -11.39
N ILE A 18 27.49 -4.94 -12.52
CA ILE A 18 27.65 -4.30 -13.84
C ILE A 18 26.25 -3.87 -14.34
N ASN A 19 25.58 -2.99 -13.58
CA ASN A 19 24.25 -2.37 -13.85
C ASN A 19 23.02 -2.92 -13.10
N GLY A 20 23.17 -3.66 -11.99
CA GLY A 20 22.00 -4.17 -11.25
C GLY A 20 22.18 -4.27 -9.73
N MET A 21 21.09 -4.07 -8.97
CA MET A 21 21.05 -4.34 -7.53
C MET A 21 21.37 -5.82 -7.24
N THR A 22 22.18 -6.08 -6.22
CA THR A 22 22.48 -7.44 -5.74
C THR A 22 21.24 -8.08 -5.10
N LEU A 23 21.20 -9.41 -5.02
CA LEU A 23 20.08 -10.13 -4.43
C LEU A 23 19.83 -9.72 -2.96
N ALA A 24 20.91 -9.52 -2.19
CA ALA A 24 20.86 -9.06 -0.81
C ALA A 24 20.31 -7.62 -0.71
N THR A 25 20.68 -6.74 -1.65
CA THR A 25 20.13 -5.37 -1.73
C THR A 25 18.63 -5.40 -2.04
N THR A 26 18.20 -6.24 -3.00
CA THR A 26 16.77 -6.40 -3.32
C THR A 26 15.98 -6.93 -2.12
N GLN A 27 16.54 -7.87 -1.34
CA GLN A 27 15.90 -8.37 -0.10
C GLN A 27 15.75 -7.28 0.95
N LYS A 28 16.81 -6.50 1.20
CA LYS A 28 16.77 -5.38 2.15
C LYS A 28 15.75 -4.33 1.73
N LEU A 29 15.78 -3.94 0.46
CA LEU A 29 14.83 -2.99 -0.12
C LEU A 29 13.39 -3.50 0.02
N TRP A 30 13.17 -4.77 -0.30
CA TRP A 30 11.86 -5.40 -0.14
C TRP A 30 11.40 -5.37 1.31
N LEU A 31 12.26 -5.76 2.26
CA LEU A 31 11.92 -5.78 3.68
C LEU A 31 11.60 -4.38 4.20
N THR A 32 12.38 -3.37 3.82
CA THR A 32 12.10 -1.96 4.16
C THR A 32 10.75 -1.52 3.61
N LEU A 33 10.46 -1.81 2.34
CA LEU A 33 9.17 -1.49 1.73
C LEU A 33 8.02 -2.24 2.39
N ALA A 34 8.20 -3.53 2.70
CA ALA A 34 7.19 -4.36 3.33
C ALA A 34 6.86 -3.89 4.76
N LEU A 35 7.87 -3.51 5.54
CA LEU A 35 7.70 -2.89 6.84
C LEU A 35 7.01 -1.53 6.73
N ALA A 36 7.44 -0.66 5.83
CA ALA A 36 6.80 0.64 5.60
C ALA A 36 5.34 0.49 5.17
N THR A 37 5.04 -0.45 4.25
CA THR A 37 3.68 -0.78 3.80
C THR A 37 2.80 -1.21 4.98
N ASN A 38 3.31 -2.09 5.84
CA ASN A 38 2.55 -2.60 6.98
C ASN A 38 2.35 -1.57 8.07
N LEU A 39 3.40 -0.82 8.40
CA LEU A 39 3.30 0.27 9.37
C LEU A 39 2.30 1.33 8.89
N PHE A 40 2.37 1.73 7.62
CA PHE A 40 1.39 2.65 7.03
C PHE A 40 -0.02 2.07 7.11
N ALA A 41 -0.22 0.81 6.69
CA ALA A 41 -1.51 0.15 6.73
C ALA A 41 -2.09 0.13 8.16
N LEU A 42 -1.28 -0.22 9.17
CA LEU A 42 -1.71 -0.24 10.57
C LEU A 42 -2.03 1.16 11.12
N VAL A 43 -1.21 2.17 10.82
CA VAL A 43 -1.44 3.56 11.27
C VAL A 43 -2.72 4.11 10.66
N ALA A 44 -2.87 4.02 9.34
CA ALA A 44 -4.05 4.52 8.64
C ALA A 44 -5.30 3.73 9.04
N HIS A 45 -5.21 2.41 9.21
CA HIS A 45 -6.32 1.58 9.70
C HIS A 45 -6.74 1.99 11.11
N GLY A 46 -5.79 2.15 12.03
CA GLY A 46 -6.07 2.58 13.41
C GLY A 46 -6.78 3.93 13.45
N GLN A 47 -6.32 4.90 12.65
CA GLN A 47 -6.92 6.22 12.58
C GLN A 47 -8.36 6.20 12.05
N THR A 48 -8.63 5.46 10.97
CA THR A 48 -10.01 5.29 10.45
C THR A 48 -10.96 4.52 11.38
N GLN A 49 -10.48 4.01 12.51
CA GLN A 49 -11.28 3.33 13.53
C GLN A 49 -11.39 4.15 14.82
N GLY A 50 -10.87 5.38 14.85
CA GLY A 50 -10.77 6.18 16.07
C GLY A 50 -9.92 5.50 17.15
N SER A 51 -9.01 4.61 16.77
CA SER A 51 -8.16 3.88 17.70
C SER A 51 -6.98 4.75 18.14
N ASP A 52 -6.64 4.69 19.44
CA ASP A 52 -5.42 5.27 20.02
C ASP A 52 -4.13 4.54 19.56
N ILE A 53 -4.15 3.83 18.43
CA ILE A 53 -2.92 3.35 17.76
C ILE A 53 -2.15 4.62 17.36
N ASP A 54 -1.25 4.94 18.28
CA ASP A 54 -0.83 6.26 18.71
C ASP A 54 -0.06 7.06 17.63
N PRO A 55 -0.12 8.40 17.66
CA PRO A 55 0.89 9.31 17.12
C PRO A 55 2.36 8.82 17.22
N LYS A 56 2.70 8.00 18.23
CA LYS A 56 4.03 7.39 18.38
C LYS A 56 4.48 6.51 17.21
N LEU A 57 3.58 5.74 16.59
CA LEU A 57 3.96 4.93 15.42
C LEU A 57 4.13 5.82 14.18
N SER A 58 3.33 6.88 14.05
CA SER A 58 3.53 7.89 13.00
C SER A 58 4.85 8.65 13.11
N VAL A 59 5.38 8.86 14.32
CA VAL A 59 6.73 9.42 14.53
C VAL A 59 7.82 8.51 13.97
N VAL A 60 7.67 7.18 14.11
CA VAL A 60 8.61 6.20 13.55
C VAL A 60 8.54 6.14 12.03
N VAL A 61 7.34 6.30 11.45
CA VAL A 61 7.11 6.24 10.00
C VAL A 61 7.37 7.59 9.31
N GLY A 62 7.46 8.69 10.09
CA GLY A 62 7.59 10.05 9.55
C GLY A 62 6.33 10.55 8.85
N PHE A 63 5.18 9.91 9.13
CA PHE A 63 3.92 10.22 8.48
C PHE A 63 2.78 10.12 9.50
N SER A 64 2.12 11.24 9.76
CA SER A 64 0.89 11.34 10.56
C SER A 64 -0.17 12.06 9.74
N PHE A 65 -1.39 11.53 9.72
CA PHE A 65 -2.53 12.37 9.39
C PHE A 65 -2.78 13.39 10.50
N VAL A 66 -3.25 14.58 10.13
CA VAL A 66 -3.56 15.66 11.08
C VAL A 66 -4.63 15.16 12.06
N PRO A 67 -4.47 15.35 13.39
CA PRO A 67 -5.50 14.99 14.35
C PRO A 67 -6.84 15.65 14.00
N GLY A 68 -7.94 14.89 14.04
CA GLY A 68 -9.26 15.38 13.67
C GLY A 68 -9.54 15.39 12.17
N LEU A 69 -8.64 14.87 11.33
CA LEU A 69 -8.95 14.63 9.92
C LEU A 69 -10.05 13.57 9.82
N LEU A 70 -11.04 13.82 8.96
CA LEU A 70 -12.18 12.94 8.76
C LEU A 70 -11.75 11.58 8.20
N ASP A 71 -12.37 10.50 8.70
CA ASP A 71 -12.02 9.12 8.36
C ASP A 71 -12.08 8.81 6.86
N SER A 72 -13.06 9.38 6.15
CA SER A 72 -13.17 9.26 4.69
C SER A 72 -11.98 9.87 3.94
N ILE A 73 -11.41 10.96 4.45
CA ILE A 73 -10.23 11.61 3.88
C ILE A 73 -8.98 10.77 4.17
N VAL A 74 -8.83 10.27 5.39
CA VAL A 74 -7.75 9.35 5.78
C VAL A 74 -7.80 8.11 4.88
N ALA A 75 -8.98 7.52 4.69
CA ALA A 75 -9.17 6.35 3.84
C ALA A 75 -8.85 6.62 2.36
N MET A 76 -9.24 7.79 1.83
CA MET A 76 -8.92 8.19 0.46
C MET A 76 -7.39 8.21 0.22
N TRP A 77 -6.64 8.86 1.10
CA TRP A 77 -5.17 8.86 1.03
C TRP A 77 -4.57 7.49 1.33
N GLY A 78 -5.20 6.74 2.25
CA GLY A 78 -4.88 5.35 2.56
C GLY A 78 -4.88 4.48 1.30
N ILE A 79 -5.94 4.54 0.50
CA ILE A 79 -6.05 3.80 -0.78
C ILE A 79 -4.92 4.20 -1.73
N LEU A 80 -4.69 5.51 -1.91
CA LEU A 80 -3.68 6.02 -2.85
C LEU A 80 -2.27 5.54 -2.47
N ILE A 81 -1.84 5.83 -1.25
CA ILE A 81 -0.48 5.56 -0.79
C ILE A 81 -0.26 4.06 -0.65
N LEU A 82 -1.23 3.31 -0.10
CA LEU A 82 -1.09 1.87 0.08
C LEU A 82 -1.03 1.13 -1.27
N SER A 83 -1.78 1.58 -2.28
CA SER A 83 -1.70 1.01 -3.62
C SER A 83 -0.31 1.21 -4.25
N ILE A 84 0.28 2.40 -4.10
CA ILE A 84 1.65 2.68 -4.59
C ILE A 84 2.66 1.80 -3.87
N LEU A 85 2.59 1.72 -2.54
CA LEU A 85 3.48 0.89 -1.74
C LEU A 85 3.37 -0.60 -2.11
N LEU A 86 2.16 -1.10 -2.35
CA LEU A 86 1.91 -2.46 -2.84
C LEU A 86 2.54 -2.71 -4.21
N ILE A 87 2.44 -1.77 -5.15
CA ILE A 87 3.07 -1.88 -6.48
C ILE A 87 4.59 -1.95 -6.35
N LEU A 88 5.20 -1.06 -5.58
CA LEU A 88 6.64 -1.03 -5.36
C LEU A 88 7.12 -2.32 -4.70
N ASN A 89 6.44 -2.76 -3.64
CA ASN A 89 6.72 -3.97 -2.91
C ASN A 89 6.64 -5.21 -3.82
N ALA A 90 5.58 -5.32 -4.63
CA ALA A 90 5.39 -6.39 -5.60
C ALA A 90 6.45 -6.38 -6.72
N ALA A 91 6.86 -5.21 -7.20
CA ALA A 91 7.91 -5.08 -8.21
C ALA A 91 9.26 -5.61 -7.68
N VAL A 92 9.66 -5.19 -6.48
CA VAL A 92 10.90 -5.65 -5.85
C VAL A 92 10.83 -7.14 -5.51
N MET A 93 9.68 -7.63 -5.03
CA MET A 93 9.46 -9.06 -4.78
C MET A 93 9.62 -9.90 -6.04
N ARG A 94 9.02 -9.46 -7.15
CA ARG A 94 9.12 -10.14 -8.44
C ARG A 94 10.56 -10.16 -8.97
N GLU A 95 11.27 -9.04 -8.84
CA GLU A 95 12.67 -8.96 -9.22
C GLU A 95 13.51 -9.96 -8.43
N HIS A 96 13.35 -9.99 -7.11
CA HIS A 96 14.00 -10.97 -6.25
C HIS A 96 13.68 -12.41 -6.68
N ALA A 97 12.39 -12.73 -6.82
CA ALA A 97 11.93 -14.06 -7.18
C ALA A 97 12.48 -14.56 -8.53
N SER A 98 12.70 -13.66 -9.49
CA SER A 98 13.23 -14.00 -10.81
C SER A 98 14.72 -14.38 -10.81
N ARG A 99 15.46 -13.91 -9.80
CA ARG A 99 16.92 -14.13 -9.64
C ARG A 99 17.23 -15.17 -8.55
N SER A 100 16.22 -15.57 -7.79
CA SER A 100 16.35 -16.53 -6.69
C SER A 100 16.23 -17.99 -7.16
N GLY A 101 16.40 -18.91 -6.21
CA GLY A 101 16.45 -20.35 -6.45
C GLY A 101 15.18 -21.00 -7.02
N PRO A 102 15.23 -22.33 -7.25
CA PRO A 102 14.14 -23.07 -7.87
C PRO A 102 12.90 -23.20 -6.98
N THR A 103 13.01 -23.02 -5.66
CA THR A 103 11.90 -23.26 -4.72
C THR A 103 11.16 -21.98 -4.34
N TRP A 104 9.87 -22.08 -4.02
CA TRP A 104 9.09 -20.90 -3.58
C TRP A 104 9.68 -20.25 -2.32
N LEU A 105 10.28 -21.06 -1.45
CA LEU A 105 10.93 -20.67 -0.20
C LEU A 105 12.15 -19.78 -0.42
N GLU A 106 12.89 -20.01 -1.50
CA GLU A 106 14.04 -19.19 -1.89
C GLU A 106 13.61 -17.94 -2.67
N ARG A 107 12.48 -18.01 -3.37
CA ARG A 107 11.93 -16.92 -4.18
C ARG A 107 11.22 -15.85 -3.36
N TYR A 108 10.74 -16.17 -2.17
CA TYR A 108 10.18 -15.17 -1.29
C TYR A 108 11.31 -14.39 -0.58
N PRO A 109 11.35 -13.04 -0.71
CA PRO A 109 12.46 -12.20 -0.26
C PRO A 109 12.66 -12.08 1.25
N PHE A 110 11.85 -12.76 2.07
CA PHE A 110 11.99 -12.73 3.52
C PHE A 110 12.99 -13.79 4.01
N ARG A 111 13.87 -13.41 4.93
CA ARG A 111 14.75 -14.32 5.66
C ARG A 111 14.81 -13.88 7.12
N LEU A 112 14.53 -14.79 8.04
CA LEU A 112 14.58 -14.55 9.48
C LEU A 112 15.81 -15.25 10.06
N TRP A 113 16.75 -14.48 10.61
CA TRP A 113 17.92 -14.97 11.36
C TRP A 113 18.75 -16.06 10.64
N ASP A 114 19.03 -15.86 9.35
CA ASP A 114 19.79 -16.80 8.50
C ASP A 114 19.27 -18.26 8.48
N ALA A 115 18.09 -18.51 9.05
CA ALA A 115 17.51 -19.83 9.07
C ALA A 115 17.18 -20.25 7.64
N SER A 116 17.67 -21.43 7.25
CA SER A 116 17.32 -21.98 5.94
C SER A 116 15.80 -22.04 5.83
N PRO A 117 15.20 -21.46 4.78
CA PRO A 117 13.76 -21.46 4.62
C PRO A 117 13.21 -22.88 4.39
N SER A 118 14.07 -23.85 4.06
CA SER A 118 13.73 -25.28 3.93
C SER A 118 13.58 -26.04 5.26
N LEU A 119 14.04 -25.48 6.39
CA LEU A 119 13.96 -26.11 7.71
C LEU A 119 12.74 -25.59 8.49
N GLY A 120 12.19 -26.42 9.38
CA GLY A 120 10.84 -26.22 9.95
C GLY A 120 10.54 -24.82 10.50
N LEU A 121 11.48 -24.19 11.22
CA LEU A 121 11.31 -22.83 11.74
C LEU A 121 11.28 -21.78 10.61
N GLY A 122 12.18 -21.91 9.63
CA GLY A 122 12.24 -21.05 8.45
C GLY A 122 10.96 -21.11 7.63
N ARG A 123 10.40 -22.31 7.43
CA ARG A 123 9.11 -22.48 6.71
C ARG A 123 7.95 -21.78 7.42
N LYS A 124 7.84 -21.91 8.75
CA LYS A 124 6.80 -21.22 9.53
C LYS A 124 6.96 -19.70 9.46
N ALA A 125 8.19 -19.21 9.57
CA ALA A 125 8.50 -17.79 9.45
C ALA A 125 8.12 -17.25 8.06
N GLN A 126 8.37 -18.01 6.98
CA GLN A 126 7.96 -17.63 5.63
C GLN A 126 6.45 -17.53 5.47
N LEU A 127 5.69 -18.47 6.05
CA LEU A 127 4.23 -18.43 5.99
C LEU A 127 3.66 -17.22 6.76
N LEU A 128 4.21 -16.92 7.94
CA LEU A 128 3.83 -15.73 8.70
C LEU A 128 4.19 -14.46 7.92
N ALA A 129 5.38 -14.39 7.34
CA ALA A 129 5.80 -13.25 6.54
C ALA A 129 4.92 -13.08 5.30
N TYR A 130 4.48 -14.15 4.65
CA TYR A 130 3.50 -14.09 3.57
C TYR A 130 2.18 -13.49 4.06
N PHE A 131 1.65 -13.97 5.20
CA PHE A 131 0.42 -13.46 5.77
C PHE A 131 0.52 -11.96 6.13
N PHE A 132 1.50 -11.58 6.93
CA PHE A 132 1.65 -10.19 7.36
C PHE A 132 2.05 -9.27 6.21
N PHE A 133 3.06 -9.62 5.41
CA PHE A 133 3.57 -8.66 4.41
C PHE A 133 2.79 -8.62 3.09
N SER A 134 1.94 -9.62 2.82
CA SER A 134 1.13 -9.65 1.58
C SER A 134 -0.38 -9.53 1.84
N ILE A 135 -0.93 -10.24 2.83
CA ILE A 135 -2.39 -10.29 3.05
C ILE A 135 -2.87 -9.08 3.87
N LEU A 136 -2.15 -8.68 4.92
CA LEU A 136 -2.58 -7.58 5.78
C LEU A 136 -2.75 -6.24 5.03
N PRO A 137 -1.81 -5.82 4.14
CA PRO A 137 -2.01 -4.63 3.32
C PRO A 137 -3.25 -4.71 2.40
N LEU A 138 -3.55 -5.88 1.84
CA LEU A 138 -4.73 -6.06 0.99
C LEU A 138 -6.02 -5.95 1.81
N PHE A 139 -6.02 -6.48 3.04
CA PHE A 139 -7.13 -6.33 3.96
C PHE A 139 -7.36 -4.85 4.34
N ALA A 140 -6.29 -4.13 4.71
CA ALA A 140 -6.38 -2.69 5.01
C ALA A 140 -6.89 -1.88 3.82
N LEU A 141 -6.46 -2.21 2.59
CA LEU A 141 -6.94 -1.59 1.37
C LEU A 141 -8.46 -1.77 1.19
N GLY A 142 -8.97 -2.98 1.45
CA GLY A 142 -10.41 -3.26 1.44
C GLY A 142 -11.18 -2.47 2.52
N HIS A 143 -10.61 -2.35 3.72
CA HIS A 143 -11.17 -1.52 4.79
C HIS A 143 -11.23 -0.04 4.40
N PHE A 144 -10.18 0.51 3.79
CA PHE A 144 -10.19 1.91 3.33
C PHE A 144 -11.24 2.16 2.25
N TRP A 145 -11.44 1.22 1.31
CA TRP A 145 -12.54 1.33 0.35
C TRP A 145 -13.91 1.32 1.05
N ARG A 146 -14.09 0.47 2.07
CA ARG A 146 -15.33 0.44 2.86
C ARG A 146 -15.58 1.78 3.57
N VAL A 147 -14.55 2.36 4.20
CA VAL A 147 -14.65 3.66 4.91
C VAL A 147 -14.91 4.79 3.92
N PHE A 148 -14.11 4.90 2.86
CA PHE A 148 -14.27 5.93 1.84
C PHE A 148 -15.67 5.93 1.22
N LEU A 149 -16.19 4.76 0.85
CA LEU A 149 -17.50 4.63 0.21
C LEU A 149 -18.68 4.63 1.21
N GLY A 150 -18.43 4.27 2.46
CA GLY A 150 -19.46 4.18 3.50
C GLY A 150 -19.68 5.49 4.24
N GLU A 151 -18.61 6.23 4.51
CA GLU A 151 -18.62 7.43 5.35
C GLU A 151 -18.35 8.72 4.55
N GLY A 152 -17.83 8.58 3.32
CA GLY A 152 -17.60 9.71 2.43
C GLY A 152 -18.90 10.42 2.04
N LYS A 153 -18.86 11.75 2.04
CA LYS A 153 -19.92 12.59 1.47
C LYS A 153 -19.32 13.54 0.46
N LEU A 154 -19.91 13.61 -0.73
CA LEU A 154 -19.53 14.60 -1.73
C LEU A 154 -20.32 15.88 -1.47
N CYS A 155 -19.61 16.98 -1.30
CA CYS A 155 -20.15 18.31 -1.14
C CYS A 155 -19.93 19.12 -2.40
N SER A 156 -20.88 19.98 -2.75
CA SER A 156 -20.78 20.93 -3.86
C SER A 156 -20.95 22.36 -3.34
N GLU A 157 -20.25 23.30 -3.97
CA GLU A 157 -20.38 24.72 -3.70
C GLU A 157 -21.69 25.27 -4.27
N VAL A 158 -22.54 25.81 -3.39
CA VAL A 158 -23.83 26.43 -3.73
C VAL A 158 -23.67 27.94 -3.93
N THR A 159 -22.94 28.58 -3.03
CA THR A 159 -22.49 29.98 -3.12
C THR A 159 -21.06 30.05 -2.58
N GLN A 160 -20.32 31.12 -2.86
CA GLN A 160 -18.93 31.27 -2.38
C GLN A 160 -18.83 30.96 -0.88
N ASP A 161 -17.96 30.00 -0.52
CA ASP A 161 -17.73 29.50 0.84
C ASP A 161 -18.93 28.81 1.53
N ASN A 162 -19.99 28.50 0.78
CA ASN A 162 -21.16 27.78 1.26
C ASN A 162 -21.30 26.43 0.55
N TRP A 163 -21.19 25.37 1.34
CA TRP A 163 -21.09 24.00 0.85
C TRP A 163 -22.29 23.19 1.29
N SER A 164 -22.87 22.42 0.37
CA SER A 164 -23.99 21.52 0.67
C SER A 164 -23.66 20.08 0.27
N PRO A 165 -24.18 19.08 1.02
CA PRO A 165 -24.03 17.68 0.64
C PRO A 165 -24.79 17.42 -0.65
N LEU A 166 -24.06 16.95 -1.66
CA LEU A 166 -24.58 16.60 -2.98
C LEU A 166 -24.89 15.10 -3.07
N ALA A 167 -24.07 14.25 -2.44
CA ALA A 167 -24.14 12.81 -2.58
C ALA A 167 -23.63 12.09 -1.32
N VAL A 168 -24.26 10.97 -0.98
CA VAL A 168 -23.92 10.17 0.22
C VAL A 168 -23.85 8.69 -0.17
N GLY A 169 -22.65 8.13 -0.03
CA GLY A 169 -22.44 6.69 -0.19
C GLY A 169 -21.94 6.25 -1.56
N ALA A 170 -21.57 4.97 -1.63
CA ALA A 170 -20.79 4.36 -2.70
C ALA A 170 -21.30 4.61 -4.13
N HIS A 171 -22.62 4.54 -4.31
CA HIS A 171 -23.25 4.62 -5.62
C HIS A 171 -23.06 6.01 -6.24
N ASP A 172 -23.11 7.06 -5.43
CA ASP A 172 -23.16 8.43 -5.93
C ASP A 172 -21.77 9.00 -6.26
N PHE A 173 -20.70 8.44 -5.67
CA PHE A 173 -19.31 8.85 -5.96
C PHE A 173 -18.85 8.59 -7.40
N PHE A 174 -19.52 7.68 -8.10
CA PHE A 174 -19.20 7.32 -9.49
C PHE A 174 -20.14 7.97 -10.51
N HIS A 175 -21.08 8.80 -10.05
CA HIS A 175 -21.96 9.55 -10.94
C HIS A 175 -21.48 10.98 -11.10
N PHE A 176 -21.59 11.50 -12.32
CA PHE A 176 -21.35 12.92 -12.53
C PHE A 176 -22.48 13.74 -11.87
N PRO A 177 -22.13 14.77 -11.09
CA PRO A 177 -23.09 15.77 -10.64
C PRO A 177 -23.93 16.33 -11.79
N ALA A 178 -25.20 16.65 -11.54
CA ALA A 178 -26.07 17.21 -12.57
C ALA A 178 -25.58 18.57 -13.11
N ASP A 179 -24.81 19.32 -12.30
CA ASP A 179 -24.18 20.59 -12.63
C ASP A 179 -22.72 20.44 -13.13
N ALA A 180 -22.28 19.22 -13.42
CA ALA A 180 -20.91 18.94 -13.81
C ALA A 180 -20.56 19.56 -15.17
N THR A 181 -19.74 20.62 -15.13
CA THR A 181 -19.02 21.14 -16.31
C THR A 181 -17.54 20.76 -16.21
N PHE A 182 -16.82 20.75 -17.33
CA PHE A 182 -15.39 20.46 -17.34
C PHE A 182 -14.61 21.36 -16.36
N GLY A 183 -14.93 22.66 -16.31
CA GLY A 183 -14.31 23.59 -15.37
C GLY A 183 -14.65 23.31 -13.90
N ARG A 184 -15.87 22.81 -13.60
CA ARG A 184 -16.27 22.46 -12.23
C ARG A 184 -15.64 21.14 -11.76
N ILE A 185 -15.58 20.13 -12.63
CA ILE A 185 -15.02 18.80 -12.30
C ILE A 185 -13.55 18.89 -11.90
N PHE A 186 -12.77 19.76 -12.58
CA PHE A 186 -11.33 19.94 -12.33
C PHE A 186 -11.00 21.17 -11.49
N GLY A 187 -12.01 21.88 -10.99
CA GLY A 187 -11.84 23.03 -10.11
C GLY A 187 -12.15 22.68 -8.65
N ASP A 188 -11.97 23.66 -7.77
CA ASP A 188 -12.23 23.53 -6.34
C ASP A 188 -13.72 23.64 -5.99
N TYR A 189 -14.62 23.10 -6.81
CA TYR A 189 -16.09 23.21 -6.65
C TYR A 189 -16.73 22.01 -5.94
N TYR A 190 -15.93 20.99 -5.65
CA TYR A 190 -16.35 19.76 -4.99
C TYR A 190 -15.41 19.40 -3.87
N ARG A 191 -15.98 18.94 -2.75
CA ARG A 191 -15.21 18.54 -1.57
C ARG A 191 -15.68 17.22 -0.99
N LEU A 192 -14.78 16.44 -0.43
CA LEU A 192 -15.03 15.22 0.33
C LEU A 192 -15.12 15.56 1.82
N ALA A 193 -16.28 15.25 2.40
CA ALA A 193 -16.56 15.28 3.82
C ALA A 193 -16.61 13.84 4.40
N GLY A 194 -16.70 13.76 5.72
CA GLY A 194 -16.85 12.51 6.48
C GLY A 194 -18.27 12.31 7.01
N GLU A 195 -18.40 11.40 7.97
CA GLU A 195 -19.69 10.91 8.46
C GLU A 195 -20.59 11.98 9.08
N VAL A 196 -20.04 13.13 9.52
CA VAL A 196 -20.76 14.21 10.22
C VAL A 196 -22.12 14.48 9.56
N VAL A 197 -23.20 14.22 10.30
CA VAL A 197 -24.58 14.35 9.84
C VAL A 197 -25.07 15.75 10.18
N GLY A 198 -25.37 16.56 9.16
CA GLY A 198 -25.96 17.88 9.34
C GLY A 198 -25.50 18.89 8.29
N PRO A 199 -26.01 20.14 8.38
CA PRO A 199 -25.59 21.25 7.50
C PRO A 199 -24.09 21.56 7.63
N ASP A 200 -23.45 21.08 8.69
CA ASP A 200 -22.04 21.30 9.00
C ASP A 200 -21.11 20.24 8.38
N ALA A 201 -21.65 19.20 7.74
CA ALA A 201 -20.88 18.10 7.18
C ALA A 201 -19.75 18.57 6.24
N CYS A 202 -20.00 19.65 5.51
CA CYS A 202 -19.10 20.17 4.49
C CYS A 202 -18.11 21.22 5.00
N LYS A 203 -18.14 21.60 6.30
CA LYS A 203 -17.26 22.64 6.86
C LYS A 203 -15.78 22.23 6.84
N ASP A 204 -15.51 20.97 7.17
CA ASP A 204 -14.14 20.42 7.25
C ASP A 204 -13.76 19.57 6.02
N ALA A 205 -14.47 19.77 4.91
CA ALA A 205 -14.29 18.98 3.71
C ALA A 205 -13.01 19.37 2.94
N THR A 206 -12.37 18.40 2.29
CA THR A 206 -11.18 18.62 1.45
C THR A 206 -11.53 18.58 -0.03
N THR A 207 -10.83 19.30 -0.90
CA THR A 207 -11.08 19.24 -2.36
C THR A 207 -10.97 17.79 -2.87
N ILE A 208 -11.94 17.40 -3.70
CA ILE A 208 -11.92 16.14 -4.43
C ILE A 208 -12.38 16.37 -5.87
N PHE A 209 -11.76 15.69 -6.83
CA PHE A 209 -12.24 15.69 -8.21
C PHE A 209 -13.25 14.56 -8.38
N PRO A 210 -14.57 14.86 -8.43
CA PRO A 210 -15.60 13.83 -8.48
C PRO A 210 -15.42 12.98 -9.73
N VAL A 211 -15.72 11.69 -9.61
CA VAL A 211 -15.51 10.67 -10.65
C VAL A 211 -14.04 10.44 -11.01
N VAL A 212 -13.27 11.47 -11.38
CA VAL A 212 -11.87 11.38 -11.83
C VAL A 212 -10.99 10.74 -10.76
N GLN A 213 -11.00 11.27 -9.54
CA GLN A 213 -10.16 10.78 -8.45
C GLN A 213 -10.60 9.38 -7.97
N PRO A 214 -11.90 9.11 -7.74
CA PRO A 214 -12.37 7.74 -7.46
C PRO A 214 -11.99 6.73 -8.54
N VAL A 215 -12.18 7.05 -9.83
CA VAL A 215 -11.83 6.15 -10.94
C VAL A 215 -10.33 5.92 -11.00
N ALA A 216 -9.50 6.96 -10.85
CA ALA A 216 -8.05 6.81 -10.81
C ALA A 216 -7.62 5.90 -9.65
N MET A 217 -8.24 6.06 -8.46
CA MET A 217 -7.99 5.21 -7.30
C MET A 217 -8.43 3.76 -7.53
N VAL A 218 -9.57 3.51 -8.17
CA VAL A 218 -10.02 2.16 -8.55
C VAL A 218 -9.00 1.53 -9.51
N LEU A 219 -8.61 2.22 -10.56
CA LEU A 219 -7.64 1.72 -11.54
C LEU A 219 -6.29 1.41 -10.88
N LEU A 220 -5.83 2.29 -10.00
CA LEU A 220 -4.60 2.09 -9.24
C LEU A 220 -4.70 0.90 -8.29
N THR A 221 -5.83 0.75 -7.59
CA THR A 221 -6.10 -0.39 -6.69
C THR A 221 -6.09 -1.70 -7.48
N VAL A 222 -6.85 -1.77 -8.59
CA VAL A 222 -6.91 -2.96 -9.44
C VAL A 222 -5.53 -3.32 -9.98
N PHE A 223 -4.77 -2.31 -10.43
CA PHE A 223 -3.40 -2.52 -10.90
C PHE A 223 -2.48 -3.02 -9.78
N ALA A 224 -2.54 -2.43 -8.58
CA ALA A 224 -1.76 -2.86 -7.42
C ALA A 224 -2.06 -4.33 -7.08
N VAL A 225 -3.34 -4.68 -6.93
CA VAL A 225 -3.79 -6.04 -6.65
C VAL A 225 -3.31 -7.02 -7.73
N PHE A 226 -3.46 -6.66 -9.01
CA PHE A 226 -3.01 -7.48 -10.13
C PHE A 226 -1.48 -7.72 -10.10
N VAL A 227 -0.69 -6.67 -9.90
CA VAL A 227 0.78 -6.78 -9.84
C VAL A 227 1.22 -7.57 -8.62
N THR A 228 0.58 -7.41 -7.46
CA THR A 228 0.82 -8.20 -6.26
C THR A 228 0.54 -9.69 -6.51
N PHE A 229 -0.64 -10.05 -7.04
CA PHE A 229 -0.94 -11.45 -7.37
C PHE A 229 0.02 -12.02 -8.41
N ARG A 230 0.44 -11.23 -9.40
CA ARG A 230 1.43 -11.65 -10.38
C ARG A 230 2.78 -11.92 -9.71
N ALA A 231 3.27 -11.03 -8.85
CA ALA A 231 4.52 -11.21 -8.13
C ALA A 231 4.48 -12.48 -7.26
N LEU A 232 3.40 -12.68 -6.51
CA LEU A 232 3.16 -13.90 -5.75
C LEU A 232 3.17 -15.13 -6.66
N SER A 233 2.48 -15.11 -7.80
CA SER A 233 2.47 -16.25 -8.71
C SER A 233 3.87 -16.63 -9.21
N VAL A 234 4.79 -15.66 -9.38
CA VAL A 234 6.19 -15.93 -9.75
C VAL A 234 6.94 -16.63 -8.61
N VAL A 235 6.69 -16.21 -7.36
CA VAL A 235 7.22 -16.86 -6.16
C VAL A 235 6.72 -18.31 -6.08
N TRP A 236 5.41 -18.54 -6.20
CA TRP A 236 4.76 -19.83 -6.02
C TRP A 236 5.00 -20.84 -7.16
N ARG A 237 5.47 -20.39 -8.33
CA ARG A 237 5.87 -21.27 -9.45
C ARG A 237 7.19 -22.01 -9.22
N GLY A 238 7.88 -21.77 -8.10
CA GLY A 238 9.06 -22.55 -7.72
C GLY A 238 8.67 -23.98 -7.32
N LYS A 239 9.45 -24.97 -7.75
CA LYS A 239 9.23 -26.40 -7.42
C LYS A 239 9.47 -26.70 -5.95
#